data_AF-A0A401HZF0-F1
#
_entry.id   AF-A0A401HZF0-F1
#
_cell.length_a   1.000
_cell.length_b   1.000
_cell.length_c   1.000
_cell.angle_alpha   90.00
_cell.angle_beta   90.00
_cell.angle_gamma   90.00
#
_symmetry.space_group_name_H-M   'P 1'
#
loop_
_entity.id
_entity.type
_entity.pdbx_description
1 polymer ?
#
loop_
_entity_poly.entity_id
_entity_poly.type
_entity_poly.pdbx_seq_one_letter_code
_entity_poly.pdbx_strand_id
1 'polypeptide(L)' 'MKFLSTLGIVVLAVAIILGEWRGSKSKKMRAAMAGITLAATLLALLLLIYPGLPGPTRMMKLLFGRLDKIME' A
#
# COMPACT_ATOMS: atom_id res chain seq x y z
N MET A 1 12.23 16.53 -4.90
CA MET A 1 11.02 16.14 -4.15
C MET A 1 10.70 14.65 -4.28
N LYS A 2 10.55 14.10 -5.50
CA LYS A 2 10.28 12.66 -5.70
C LYS A 2 11.28 11.72 -5.01
N PHE A 3 12.59 11.99 -5.06
CA PHE A 3 13.62 11.17 -4.39
C PHE A 3 13.46 11.09 -2.86
N LEU A 4 13.07 12.18 -2.21
CA LEU A 4 12.86 12.21 -0.77
C LEU A 4 11.62 11.40 -0.38
N SER A 5 10.56 11.48 -1.19
CA SER A 5 9.38 10.64 -1.06
C SER A 5 9.69 9.15 -1.29
N THR A 6 10.49 8.81 -2.30
CA THR A 6 10.93 7.43 -2.56
C THR A 6 11.69 6.86 -1.36
N LEU A 7 12.64 7.62 -0.82
CA LEU A 7 13.39 7.23 0.37
C LEU A 7 12.47 7.02 1.58
N GLY A 8 11.51 7.93 1.81
CA GLY A 8 10.53 7.79 2.88
C GLY A 8 9.68 6.52 2.75
N ILE A 9 9.21 6.20 1.55
CA ILE A 9 8.41 4.99 1.28
C ILE A 9 9.23 3.73 1.58
N VAL A 10 10.49 3.68 1.15
CA VAL A 10 11.37 2.52 1.39
C VAL A 10 11.68 2.36 2.87
N VAL A 11 11.99 3.46 3.58
CA VAL A 11 12.27 3.44 5.02
C VAL A 11 11.05 2.94 5.81
N LEU A 12 9.85 3.42 5.46
CA LEU A 12 8.61 2.96 6.07
C LEU A 12 8.33 1.47 5.80
N ALA A 13 8.53 1.02 4.57
CA ALA A 13 8.36 -0.40 4.23
C ALA A 13 9.30 -1.30 5.04
N VAL A 14 10.58 -0.90 5.17
CA VAL A 14 11.56 -1.61 6.00
C VAL A 14 11.17 -1.61 7.48
N ALA A 15 10.70 -0.47 8.01
CA ALA A 15 10.24 -0.36 9.39
C ALA A 15 9.05 -1.27 9.68
N ILE A 16 8.08 -1.35 8.76
CA ILE A 16 6.92 -2.25 8.88
C ILE A 16 7.37 -3.72 8.89
N ILE A 17 8.25 -4.11 7.97
CA ILE A 17 8.77 -5.49 7.90
C ILE A 17 9.53 -5.85 9.18
N LEU A 18 10.37 -4.95 9.70
CA LEU A 18 11.11 -5.16 10.94
C LEU A 18 10.18 -5.25 12.18
N GLY A 19 9.14 -4.42 12.22
CA GLY A 19 8.11 -4.45 13.27
C GLY A 19 7.36 -5.79 13.29
N GLU A 20 6.87 -6.22 12.13
CA GLU A 20 6.18 -7.50 11.95
C GLU A 20 7.08 -8.70 12.29
N TRP A 21 8.36 -8.62 11.92
CA TRP A 21 9.35 -9.64 12.27
C TRP A 21 9.59 -9.73 13.78
N ARG A 22 9.55 -8.62 14.53
CA ARG A 22 9.68 -8.66 15.99
C ARG A 22 8.38 -9.06 16.70
N GLY A 23 7.22 -8.71 16.15
CA GLY A 23 5.92 -8.92 16.79
C GLY A 23 5.28 -10.29 16.59
N SER A 24 5.51 -10.95 15.45
CA SER A 24 4.72 -12.14 15.09
C SER A 24 5.44 -13.47 15.36
N LYS A 25 4.80 -14.42 16.07
CA LYS A 25 5.31 -15.79 16.32
C LYS A 25 5.08 -16.77 15.16
N SER A 26 4.18 -16.45 14.22
CA SER A 26 3.79 -17.35 13.12
C SER A 26 4.47 -16.99 11.79
N LYS A 27 5.22 -17.95 11.22
CA LYS A 27 5.87 -17.79 9.90
C LYS A 27 4.87 -17.48 8.77
N LYS A 28 3.66 -18.03 8.82
CA LYS A 28 2.59 -17.77 7.82
C LYS A 28 2.13 -16.31 7.86
N MET A 29 1.95 -15.76 9.05
CA MET A 29 1.49 -14.37 9.21
C MET A 29 2.55 -13.37 8.73
N ARG A 30 3.84 -13.64 9.02
CA ARG A 30 4.95 -12.85 8.50
C ARG A 30 5.01 -12.85 6.97
N ALA A 31 4.81 -14.01 6.34
CA ALA A 31 4.81 -14.11 4.88
C ALA A 31 3.65 -13.31 4.24
N ALA A 32 2.45 -13.40 4.83
CA ALA A 32 1.30 -12.63 4.36
C ALA A 32 1.52 -11.13 4.52
N MET A 33 2.01 -10.67 5.67
CA MET A 33 2.27 -9.25 5.92
C MET A 33 3.42 -8.71 5.07
N ALA A 34 4.48 -9.48 4.88
CA ALA A 34 5.55 -9.11 3.95
C ALA A 34 5.01 -8.95 2.53
N GLY A 35 4.17 -9.87 2.06
CA GLY A 35 3.52 -9.79 0.75
C GLY A 35 2.63 -8.56 0.59
N ILE A 36 1.78 -8.26 1.58
CA ILE A 36 0.91 -7.07 1.58
C ILE A 36 1.76 -5.79 1.58
N THR A 37 2.81 -5.73 2.39
CA THR A 37 3.70 -4.58 2.47
C THR A 37 4.43 -4.36 1.14
N LEU A 38 4.86 -5.44 0.48
CA LEU A 38 5.51 -5.37 -0.83
C LEU A 38 4.54 -4.83 -1.89
N ALA A 39 3.31 -5.33 -1.91
CA ALA A 39 2.27 -4.86 -2.82
C ALA A 39 1.95 -3.37 -2.59
N ALA A 40 1.83 -2.94 -1.33
CA ALA A 40 1.61 -1.54 -0.97
C ALA A 40 2.78 -0.63 -1.40
N THR A 41 4.01 -1.11 -1.23
CA THR A 41 5.22 -0.36 -1.62
C THR A 41 5.30 -0.21 -3.14
N LEU A 42 5.02 -1.28 -3.89
CA LEU A 42 4.92 -1.24 -5.35
C LEU A 42 3.86 -0.25 -5.82
N LEU A 43 2.67 -0.26 -5.20
CA LEU A 43 1.60 0.67 -5.51
C LEU A 43 2.01 2.13 -5.26
N ALA A 44 2.67 2.39 -4.13
CA ALA A 44 3.15 3.73 -3.77
C ALA A 44 4.22 4.24 -4.75
N LEU A 45 5.15 3.38 -5.17
CA LEU A 45 6.15 3.71 -6.18
C LEU A 45 5.50 3.99 -7.54
N LEU A 46 4.52 3.18 -7.94
CA LEU A 46 3.82 3.34 -9.20
C LEU A 46 3.09 4.69 -9.27
N LEU A 47 2.39 5.07 -8.19
CA LEU A 47 1.73 6.37 -8.07
C LEU A 47 2.71 7.56 -8.06
N LEU A 48 3.91 7.37 -7.51
CA LEU A 48 4.94 8.39 -7.48
C LEU A 48 5.56 8.65 -8.86
N ILE A 49 5.72 7.60 -9.67
CA ILE A 49 6.22 7.70 -11.05
C ILE A 49 5.11 8.23 -11.97
N TYR A 50 3.89 7.69 -11.84
CA TYR A 50 2.72 8.02 -12.65
C TYR A 50 1.61 8.66 -11.81
N PRO A 51 1.70 9.98 -11.54
CA PRO A 51 0.72 10.68 -10.71
C PRO A 51 -0.69 10.78 -11.34
N GLY A 52 -0.83 10.45 -12.63
CA GLY A 52 -2.12 10.41 -13.31
C GLY A 52 -2.94 9.14 -13.06
N LEU A 53 -2.36 8.12 -12.42
CA LEU A 53 -3.09 6.89 -12.08
C LEU A 53 -4.12 7.16 -10.98
N PRO A 54 -5.33 6.58 -11.06
CA PRO A 54 -6.32 6.71 -10.01
C PRO A 54 -5.79 6.06 -8.73
N GLY A 55 -5.62 6.86 -7.68
CA GLY A 55 -5.23 6.34 -6.37
C GLY A 55 -6.24 5.33 -5.81
N PRO A 56 -5.87 4.59 -4.76
CA PRO A 56 -6.68 3.50 -4.22
C PRO A 56 -8.10 3.95 -3.81
N THR A 57 -8.24 5.14 -3.24
CA THR A 57 -9.54 5.74 -2.91
C THR A 57 -10.41 5.96 -4.15
N ARG A 58 -9.80 6.40 -5.25
CA ARG A 58 -10.50 6.66 -6.52
C ARG A 58 -10.85 5.35 -7.24
N MET A 59 -10.00 4.33 -7.14
CA MET A 59 -10.32 2.96 -7.58
C MET A 59 -11.51 2.38 -6.79
N MET A 60 -11.53 2.55 -5.47
CA MET A 60 -12.66 2.10 -4.65
C MET A 60 -13.95 2.81 -5.04
N LYS A 61 -13.88 4.11 -5.33
CA LYS A 61 -15.04 4.86 -5.83
C LYS A 61 -15.48 4.42 -7.24
N LEU A 62 -14.60 3.91 -8.09
CA LEU A 62 -14.97 3.34 -9.39
C LEU A 62 -15.64 1.96 -9.23
N LEU A 63 -15.14 1.13 -8.31
CA LEU A 63 -15.68 -0.21 -8.05
C LEU A 63 -17.02 -0.16 -7.32
N PHE A 64 -17.13 0.69 -6.31
CA PHE A 64 -18.27 0.76 -5.40
C PHE A 64 -19.15 2.00 -5.59
N GLY A 65 -18.76 2.97 -6.44
CA GLY A 65 -19.55 4.19 -6.64
C GLY A 65 -20.92 3.95 -7.30
N ARG A 66 -21.12 2.80 -7.94
CA ARG A 66 -22.47 2.38 -8.34
C ARG A 66 -23.34 1.95 -7.16
N LEU A 67 -22.76 1.31 -6.14
CA LEU A 67 -23.49 0.89 -4.93
C LEU A 67 -23.84 2.10 -4.06
N ASP A 68 -22.93 3.05 -3.93
CA ASP A 68 -23.15 4.35 -3.28
C ASP A 68 -24.39 5.06 -3.84
N LYS A 69 -24.57 5.00 -5.17
CA LYS A 69 -25.70 5.61 -5.89
C LYS A 69 -27.03 4.85 -5.83
N ILE A 70 -27.03 3.61 -5.33
CA ILE A 70 -28.23 2.76 -5.16
C ILE A 70 -28.72 2.81 -3.71
N MET A 71 -27.85 3.20 -2.77
CA MET A 71 -28.15 3.32 -1.35
C MET A 71 -28.54 4.75 -0.92
N GLU A 72 -28.43 5.71 -1.84
CA GLU A 72 -29.03 7.05 -1.76
C GLU A 72 -30.47 7.00 -2.30
#